data_AF-A0A3C2ATY8-F1
#
_entry.id   AF-A0A3C2ATY8-F1
#
_cell.length_a   1.000
_cell.length_b   1.000
_cell.length_c   1.000
_cell.angle_alpha   90.00
_cell.angle_beta   90.00
_cell.angle_gamma   90.00
#
_symmetry.space_group_name_H-M   'P 1'
#
loop_
_entity.id
_entity.type
_entity.pdbx_description
1 polymer ?
#
loop_
_entity_poly.entity_id
_entity_poly.type
_entity_poly.pdbx_seq_one_letter_code
_entity_poly.pdbx_strand_id
1 'polypeptide(L)'
;MSFSKRIELVQFWAYLFTDTLSGGLAYAALHIVRKVHVEPIRFGQEVAIKFDSKFFLGLVLTSLVFLGISGLSGIYRDLARKSRLTLVFNTVASVMITALLL
;
A
#
# COMPACT_ATOMS: atom_id res chain seq x y z
N MET A 1 -12.58 16.37 -25.20
CA MET A 1 -11.62 15.55 -24.44
C MET A 1 -11.52 14.20 -25.14
N SER A 2 -10.35 13.84 -25.70
CA SER A 2 -10.18 12.60 -26.49
C SER A 2 -10.54 11.36 -25.64
N PHE A 3 -11.14 10.34 -26.27
CA PHE A 3 -11.57 9.09 -25.62
C PHE A 3 -10.43 8.44 -24.80
N SER A 4 -9.17 8.55 -25.25
CA SER A 4 -8.01 8.01 -24.53
C SER A 4 -7.76 8.67 -23.17
N LYS A 5 -8.01 9.99 -23.04
CA LYS A 5 -7.82 10.72 -21.77
C LYS A 5 -8.82 10.28 -20.70
N ARG A 6 -10.04 9.90 -21.10
CA ARG A 6 -11.05 9.40 -20.15
C ARG A 6 -10.65 8.05 -19.59
N ILE A 7 -10.14 7.15 -20.43
CA ILE A 7 -9.67 5.83 -20.01
C ILE A 7 -8.49 5.97 -19.05
N GLU A 8 -7.53 6.83 -19.36
CA GLU A 8 -6.36 7.09 -18.52
C GLU A 8 -6.74 7.60 -17.12
N LEU A 9 -7.74 8.49 -17.03
CA LEU A 9 -8.26 8.97 -15.75
C LEU A 9 -8.94 7.86 -14.93
N VAL A 10 -9.76 7.03 -15.57
CA VAL A 10 -10.41 5.89 -14.89
C VAL A 10 -9.37 4.90 -14.38
N GLN A 11 -8.35 4.62 -15.19
CA GLN A 11 -7.23 3.76 -14.78
C GLN A 11 -6.49 4.40 -13.60
N PHE A 12 -6.10 5.67 -13.68
CA PHE A 12 -5.41 6.36 -12.60
C PHE A 12 -6.14 6.22 -11.25
N TRP A 13 -7.45 6.48 -11.23
CA TRP A 13 -8.24 6.34 -10.01
C TRP A 13 -8.37 4.89 -9.53
N ALA A 14 -8.52 3.93 -10.46
CA ALA A 14 -8.55 2.52 -10.11
C ALA A 14 -7.23 2.08 -9.44
N TYR A 15 -6.08 2.42 -10.04
CA TYR A 15 -4.77 2.11 -9.48
C TYR A 15 -4.55 2.78 -8.12
N LEU A 16 -4.90 4.07 -8.01
CA LEU A 16 -4.75 4.80 -6.75
C LEU A 16 -5.59 4.17 -5.63
N PHE A 17 -6.84 3.80 -5.94
CA PHE A 17 -7.73 3.16 -4.98
C PHE A 17 -7.23 1.77 -4.58
N THR A 18 -6.81 0.95 -5.54
CA THR A 18 -6.27 -0.39 -5.25
C THR A 18 -4.97 -0.33 -4.46
N ASP A 19 -4.09 0.63 -4.74
CA ASP A 19 -2.83 0.79 -4.00
C ASP A 19 -3.07 1.27 -2.57
N THR A 20 -4.05 2.16 -2.38
CA THR A 20 -4.47 2.61 -1.05
C THR A 20 -5.02 1.44 -0.23
N LEU A 21 -5.91 0.63 -0.83
CA LEU A 21 -6.43 -0.57 -0.18
C LEU A 21 -5.33 -1.58 0.12
N SER A 22 -4.40 -1.80 -0.81
CA SER A 22 -3.27 -2.71 -0.65
C SER A 22 -2.38 -2.29 0.53
N GLY A 23 -1.98 -1.02 0.59
CA GLY A 23 -1.17 -0.49 1.70
C GLY A 23 -1.88 -0.60 3.05
N GLY A 24 -3.19 -0.30 3.08
CA GLY A 24 -3.99 -0.42 4.30
C GLY A 24 -4.14 -1.86 4.77
N LEU A 25 -4.40 -2.79 3.86
CA LEU A 25 -4.52 -4.23 4.16
C LEU A 25 -3.17 -4.82 4.59
N ALA A 26 -2.07 -4.41 3.98
CA ALA A 26 -0.72 -4.84 4.37
C ALA A 26 -0.41 -4.42 5.82
N TYR A 27 -0.66 -3.16 6.17
CA TYR A 27 -0.49 -2.68 7.55
C TYR A 27 -1.43 -3.41 8.52
N ALA A 28 -2.70 -3.61 8.14
CA ALA A 28 -3.67 -4.30 8.98
C ALA A 28 -3.23 -5.76 9.27
N ALA A 29 -2.77 -6.48 8.25
CA ALA A 29 -2.21 -7.82 8.41
C ALA A 29 -1.00 -7.84 9.35
N LEU A 30 -0.05 -6.90 9.16
CA LEU A 30 1.12 -6.78 10.03
C LEU A 30 0.72 -6.44 11.48
N HIS A 31 -0.27 -5.57 11.67
CA HIS A 31 -0.77 -5.21 12.99
C HIS A 31 -1.39 -6.42 13.71
N ILE A 32 -2.16 -7.25 13.00
CA ILE A 32 -2.73 -8.48 13.54
C ILE A 32 -1.61 -9.45 13.93
N VAL A 33 -0.64 -9.69 13.05
CA VAL A 33 0.50 -10.58 13.33
C VAL A 33 1.27 -10.08 14.56
N ARG A 34 1.50 -8.78 14.66
CA ARG A 34 2.17 -8.16 15.81
C ARG A 34 1.41 -8.42 17.12
N LYS A 35 0.08 -8.25 17.11
CA LYS A 35 -0.77 -8.42 18.29
C LYS A 35 -0.95 -9.88 18.71
N VAL A 36 -1.01 -10.80 17.75
CA VAL A 36 -1.26 -12.23 18.01
C VAL A 36 0.02 -12.99 18.35
N HIS A 37 1.15 -12.67 17.72
CA HIS A 37 2.38 -13.44 17.89
C HIS A 37 3.44 -12.69 18.67
N VAL A 38 3.74 -11.44 18.29
CA VAL A 38 4.91 -10.73 18.83
C VAL A 38 4.66 -10.25 20.27
N GLU A 39 3.49 -9.66 20.53
CA GLU A 39 3.17 -9.10 21.84
C GLU A 39 2.96 -10.17 22.93
N PRO A 40 2.28 -11.31 22.67
CA PRO A 40 2.12 -12.36 23.70
C PRO A 40 3.45 -13.01 24.09
N ILE A 41 4.38 -13.18 23.14
CA ILE A 41 5.74 -13.69 23.43
C ILE A 41 6.52 -12.72 24.33
N ARG A 42 6.32 -11.41 24.15
CA ARG A 42 7.04 -10.37 24.90
C ARG A 42 6.43 -10.05 26.26
N PHE A 43 5.10 -10.04 26.37
CA PHE A 43 4.38 -9.59 27.55
C PHE A 43 3.74 -10.72 28.36
N GLY A 44 3.76 -11.97 27.85
CA GLY A 44 3.26 -13.15 28.57
C GLY A 44 1.75 -13.17 28.80
N GLN A 45 0.99 -12.30 28.13
CA GLN A 45 -0.46 -12.18 28.23
C GLN A 45 -1.08 -11.98 26.84
N GLU A 46 -2.29 -12.47 26.64
CA GLU A 46 -3.03 -12.24 25.40
C GLU A 46 -3.41 -10.76 25.29
N VAL A 47 -2.85 -10.07 24.29
CA VAL A 47 -3.20 -8.68 24.02
C VAL A 47 -4.39 -8.65 23.06
N ALA A 48 -5.52 -8.13 23.55
CA ALA A 48 -6.72 -7.96 22.72
C ALA A 48 -6.42 -7.08 21.49
N ILE A 49 -6.90 -7.51 20.32
CA ILE A 49 -6.81 -6.74 19.08
C ILE A 49 -7.74 -5.53 19.22
N LYS A 50 -7.14 -4.35 19.47
CA LYS A 50 -7.85 -3.08 19.57
C LYS A 50 -7.49 -2.20 18.38
N PHE A 51 -8.49 -1.83 17.59
CA PHE A 51 -8.38 -0.83 16.54
C PHE A 51 -8.51 0.57 17.15
N ASP A 52 -7.44 1.00 17.81
CA ASP A 52 -7.38 2.31 18.47
C ASP A 52 -6.89 3.40 17.49
N SER A 53 -6.91 4.66 17.91
CA SER A 53 -6.43 5.82 17.13
C SER A 53 -5.01 5.61 16.58
N LYS A 54 -4.15 4.91 17.33
CA LYS A 54 -2.78 4.55 16.89
C LYS A 54 -2.78 3.57 15.72
N PHE A 55 -3.75 2.65 15.65
CA PHE A 55 -3.92 1.75 14.52
C PHE A 55 -4.28 2.55 13.27
N PHE A 56 -5.28 3.43 13.36
CA PHE A 56 -5.69 4.25 12.21
C PHE A 56 -4.59 5.20 11.75
N LEU A 57 -3.84 5.79 12.69
CA LEU A 57 -2.69 6.65 12.38
C LEU A 57 -1.62 5.84 11.62
N GLY A 58 -1.26 4.65 12.12
CA GLY A 58 -0.32 3.76 11.43
C GLY A 58 -0.80 3.32 10.06
N LEU A 59 -2.08 2.95 9.93
CA LEU A 59 -2.69 2.55 8.66
C LEU A 59 -2.61 3.66 7.62
N VAL A 60 -2.96 4.89 8.01
CA VAL A 60 -2.91 6.06 7.12
C VAL A 60 -1.46 6.39 6.75
N LEU A 61 -0.54 6.44 7.72
CA LEU A 61 0.86 6.74 7.44
C LEU A 61 1.50 5.71 6.52
N THR A 62 1.33 4.41 6.80
CA THR A 62 1.90 3.35 5.96
C THR A 62 1.32 3.37 4.55
N SER A 63 0.01 3.59 4.41
CA SER A 63 -0.63 3.71 3.10
C SER A 63 -0.10 4.93 2.32
N LEU A 64 0.07 6.07 2.98
CA LEU A 64 0.62 7.28 2.36
C LEU A 64 2.08 7.11 1.93
N VAL A 65 2.91 6.46 2.76
CA VAL A 65 4.31 6.15 2.41
C VAL A 65 4.35 5.24 1.18
N PHE A 66 3.54 4.19 1.15
CA PHE A 66 3.45 3.27 0.01
C PHE A 66 3.02 4.01 -1.26
N LEU A 67 1.95 4.82 -1.20
CA LEU A 67 1.49 5.64 -2.33
C LEU A 67 2.56 6.62 -2.82
N GLY A 68 3.30 7.24 -1.90
CA GLY A 68 4.42 8.13 -2.22
C GLY A 68 5.51 7.41 -3.02
N ILE A 69 5.93 6.22 -2.55
CA ILE A 69 6.94 5.39 -3.22
C ILE A 69 6.43 4.90 -4.58
N SER A 70 5.17 4.43 -4.67
CA SER A 70 4.55 4.01 -5.92
C SER A 70 4.45 5.15 -6.95
N GLY A 71 4.14 6.37 -6.48
CA GLY A 71 4.13 7.57 -7.31
C GLY A 71 5.50 7.95 -7.84
N LEU A 72 6.52 7.96 -6.96
CA LEU A 72 7.91 8.23 -7.36
C LEU A 72 8.47 7.16 -8.30
N SER A 73 8.02 5.91 -8.18
CA SER A 73 8.37 4.80 -9.08
C SER A 73 7.75 4.94 -10.48
N GLY A 74 6.94 5.99 -10.72
CA GLY A 74 6.33 6.27 -12.01
C GLY A 74 5.29 5.24 -12.41
N ILE A 75 4.62 4.60 -11.43
CA ILE A 75 3.53 3.65 -11.67
C ILE A 75 2.33 4.37 -12.29
N TYR A 76 2.03 5.58 -11.81
CA TYR A 76 0.89 6.39 -12.28
C TYR A 76 1.15 7.19 -13.56
N ARG A 77 2.30 7.01 -14.23
CA ARG A 77 2.65 7.78 -15.44
C ARG A 77 2.40 6.96 -16.71
N ASP A 78 1.70 7.56 -17.67
CA ASP A 78 1.42 7.01 -19.01
C ASP A 78 0.77 5.60 -18.97
N LEU A 79 -0.25 5.41 -18.13
CA LEU A 79 -0.89 4.09 -17.92
C LEU A 79 -1.40 3.45 -19.21
N ALA A 80 -1.90 4.25 -20.15
CA ALA A 80 -2.49 3.77 -21.40
C ALA A 80 -1.46 3.29 -22.45
N ARG A 81 -0.17 3.61 -22.30
CA ARG A 81 0.88 3.34 -23.32
C ARG A 81 2.07 2.54 -22.79
N LYS A 82 2.06 2.18 -21.51
CA LYS A 82 3.17 1.48 -20.86
C LYS A 82 3.08 -0.03 -21.08
N SER A 83 4.24 -0.68 -21.27
CA SER A 83 4.33 -2.14 -21.28
C SER A 83 3.90 -2.70 -19.92
N ARG A 84 3.00 -3.69 -19.95
CA ARG A 84 2.49 -4.36 -18.73
C ARG A 84 3.62 -4.99 -17.92
N LEU A 85 4.68 -5.47 -18.57
CA LEU A 85 5.83 -6.07 -17.89
C LEU A 85 6.61 -5.03 -17.07
N THR A 86 6.86 -3.84 -17.65
CA THR A 86 7.52 -2.74 -16.94
C THR A 86 6.69 -2.26 -15.75
N LEU A 87 5.36 -2.27 -15.87
CA LEU A 87 4.47 -1.94 -14.76
C LEU A 87 4.67 -2.91 -13.59
N VAL A 88 4.68 -4.23 -13.85
CA VAL A 88 4.91 -5.25 -12.83
C VAL A 88 6.26 -5.04 -12.13
N PHE A 89 7.34 -4.81 -12.89
CA PHE A 89 8.66 -4.56 -12.29
C PHE A 89 8.68 -3.31 -11.40
N ASN A 90 8.04 -2.22 -11.83
CA ASN A 90 7.95 -1.01 -11.01
C ASN A 90 7.14 -1.25 -9.73
N THR A 91 6.04 -2.01 -9.81
CA THR A 91 5.23 -2.36 -8.63
C THR A 91 6.03 -3.25 -7.67
N VAL A 92 6.69 -4.30 -8.15
CA VAL A 92 7.53 -5.17 -7.31
C VAL A 92 8.65 -4.36 -6.65
N ALA A 93 9.35 -3.52 -7.40
CA ALA A 93 10.40 -2.66 -6.85
C ALA A 93 9.84 -1.70 -5.79
N SER A 94 8.70 -1.06 -6.04
CA SER A 94 8.07 -0.14 -5.09
C SER A 94 7.67 -0.83 -3.77
N VAL A 95 7.15 -2.06 -3.85
CA VAL A 95 6.79 -2.88 -2.69
C VAL A 95 8.04 -3.24 -1.90
N MET A 96 9.10 -3.71 -2.57
CA MET A 96 10.36 -4.05 -1.91
C MET A 96 11.00 -2.84 -1.23
N ILE A 97 11.03 -1.69 -1.89
CA ILE A 97 11.56 -0.44 -1.31
C ILE A 97 10.75 -0.05 -0.08
N THR A 98 9.43 -0.11 -0.17
CA THR A 98 8.54 0.23 0.96
C THR A 98 8.77 -0.72 2.14
N ALA A 99 8.88 -2.02 1.88
CA ALA A 99 9.10 -3.04 2.90
C ALA A 99 10.50 -2.99 3.54
N LEU A 100 11.50 -2.41 2.86
CA LEU A 100 12.83 -2.19 3.44
C LEU A 100 12.89 -0.89 4.26
N LEU A 101 12.03 0.07 3.96
CA LEU A 101 12.04 1.40 4.58
C LEU A 101 11.23 1.42 5.90
N LEU A 102 10.16 0.61 5.99
CA LEU A 102 9.27 0.47 7.16
C LEU A 102 9.57 -0.80 7.95
#